data_AF-A0A8S4QXU6-F1
#
_entry.id   AF-A0A8S4QXU6-F1
#
_cell.length_a   1.000
_cell.length_b   1.000
_cell.length_c   1.000
_cell.angle_alpha   90.00
_cell.angle_beta   90.00
_cell.angle_gamma   90.00
#
_symmetry.space_group_name_H-M   'P 1'
#
loop_
_entity.id
_entity.type
_entity.pdbx_description
1 polymer ?
#
loop_
_entity_poly.entity_id
_entity_poly.type
_entity_poly.pdbx_seq_one_letter_code
_entity_poly.pdbx_strand_id
1 'polypeptide(L)'
;HHPEVTMTLNIDGEEHILDLRLNEDLVAGGHTISYQKDGKTVLHKPTIQELDICQYSGKVRGKKDSWVALSTCHGVRGVIHDGKQMRYVEPAQDDTEIGSKHFVYDHSDLTANFHCGFQGGVTNNTQYDPELMKRHISEQSIEKSRINRVSVPGLTDIYLKASGE
;
A
#
# COMPACT_ATOMS: atom_id res chain seq x y z
N HIS A 1 -16.07 -2.64 -2.99
CA HIS A 1 -15.03 -3.69 -2.87
C HIS A 1 -15.65 -5.02 -2.45
N HIS A 2 -15.10 -6.16 -2.88
CA HIS A 2 -15.64 -7.49 -2.54
C HIS A 2 -15.01 -7.98 -1.22
N PRO A 3 -15.76 -8.62 -0.30
CA PRO A 3 -15.27 -8.96 1.05
C PRO A 3 -14.12 -9.96 1.04
N GLU A 4 -14.09 -10.87 0.07
CA GLU A 4 -13.00 -11.82 -0.13
C GLU A 4 -12.50 -11.77 -1.58
N VAL A 5 -11.18 -11.80 -1.78
CA VAL A 5 -10.55 -11.75 -3.10
C VAL A 5 -9.37 -12.70 -3.13
N THR A 6 -9.15 -13.37 -4.27
CA THR A 6 -7.91 -14.09 -4.53
C THR A 6 -7.09 -13.32 -5.54
N MET A 7 -5.82 -13.09 -5.23
CA MET A 7 -4.89 -12.39 -6.11
C MET A 7 -3.67 -13.27 -6.39
N THR A 8 -3.28 -13.37 -7.66
CA THR A 8 -2.11 -14.15 -8.06
C THR A 8 -0.98 -13.24 -8.51
N LEU A 9 0.21 -13.41 -7.93
CA LEU A 9 1.42 -12.66 -8.24
C LEU A 9 2.53 -13.63 -8.66
N ASN A 10 3.31 -13.27 -9.67
CA ASN A 10 4.53 -14.00 -9.99
C ASN A 10 5.74 -13.26 -9.42
N ILE A 11 6.45 -13.87 -8.47
CA ILE A 11 7.62 -13.28 -7.81
C ILE A 11 8.75 -14.27 -7.96
N ASP A 12 9.89 -13.84 -8.53
CA ASP A 12 11.07 -14.69 -8.75
C ASP A 12 10.79 -15.98 -9.56
N GLY A 13 9.78 -15.95 -10.43
CA GLY A 13 9.34 -17.12 -11.21
C GLY A 13 8.44 -18.09 -10.43
N GLU A 14 8.12 -17.80 -9.17
CA GLU A 14 7.17 -18.55 -8.34
C GLU A 14 5.81 -17.85 -8.29
N GLU A 15 4.75 -18.61 -8.58
CA GLU A 15 3.39 -18.14 -8.44
C GLU A 15 2.95 -18.11 -6.96
N HIS A 16 2.61 -16.93 -6.48
CA HIS A 16 2.11 -16.66 -5.15
C HIS A 16 0.62 -16.34 -5.22
N ILE A 17 -0.20 -17.19 -4.59
CA ILE A 17 -1.64 -16.97 -4.48
C ILE A 17 -1.97 -16.37 -3.12
N LEU A 18 -2.57 -15.19 -3.12
CA LEU A 18 -2.95 -14.45 -1.92
C LEU A 18 -4.44 -14.62 -1.66
N ASP A 19 -4.77 -15.10 -0.46
CA ASP A 19 -6.13 -15.17 0.04
C ASP A 19 -6.40 -13.93 0.90
N LEU A 20 -7.19 -13.00 0.38
CA LEU A 20 -7.38 -11.66 0.92
C LEU A 20 -8.81 -11.46 1.41
N ARG A 21 -8.94 -10.77 2.55
CA ARG A 21 -10.20 -10.33 3.15
C ARG A 21 -10.18 -8.84 3.38
N LEU A 22 -11.29 -8.18 3.06
CA LEU A 22 -11.45 -6.76 3.29
C LEU A 22 -11.30 -6.47 4.79
N ASN A 23 -10.51 -5.45 5.12
CA ASN A 23 -10.22 -5.09 6.49
C ASN A 23 -11.32 -4.17 7.04
N GLU A 24 -12.43 -4.77 7.46
CA GLU A 24 -13.59 -4.04 8.00
C GLU A 24 -13.32 -3.45 9.40
N ASP A 25 -12.29 -3.93 10.10
CA ASP A 25 -11.90 -3.50 11.45
C ASP A 25 -10.95 -2.29 11.46
N LEU A 26 -10.70 -1.66 10.30
CA LEU A 26 -9.85 -0.46 10.22
C LEU A 26 -10.42 0.74 10.98
N VAL A 27 -11.75 0.84 11.04
CA VAL A 27 -12.44 1.95 11.66
C VAL A 27 -13.17 1.43 12.89
N ALA A 28 -12.79 1.97 14.06
CA ALA A 28 -13.39 1.57 15.31
C ALA A 28 -14.92 1.74 15.30
N GLY A 29 -15.62 0.77 15.89
CA GLY A 29 -17.07 0.82 16.03
C GLY A 29 -17.53 2.12 16.68
N GLY A 30 -18.49 2.81 16.05
CA GLY A 30 -19.00 4.09 16.53
C GLY A 30 -18.19 5.33 16.13
N HIS A 31 -17.21 5.17 15.24
CA HIS A 31 -16.49 6.31 14.63
C HIS A 31 -17.46 7.37 14.11
N THR A 32 -17.18 8.63 14.45
CA THR A 32 -17.99 9.78 14.07
C THR A 32 -17.09 10.86 13.49
N ILE A 33 -17.42 11.33 12.29
CA ILE A 33 -16.76 12.44 11.61
C ILE A 33 -17.52 13.72 11.95
N SER A 34 -16.81 14.76 12.38
CA SER A 34 -17.40 16.09 12.59
C SER A 34 -16.90 17.07 11.54
N TYR A 35 -17.82 17.79 10.88
CA TYR A 35 -17.48 18.79 9.86
C TYR A 35 -18.52 19.93 9.84
N GLN A 36 -18.14 21.05 9.22
CA GLN A 36 -19.04 22.20 9.04
C GLN A 36 -19.79 22.08 7.71
N LYS A 37 -21.10 22.24 7.74
CA LYS A 37 -21.95 22.35 6.56
C LYS A 37 -22.98 23.45 6.78
N ASP A 38 -23.02 24.43 5.88
CA ASP A 38 -23.96 25.55 5.94
C ASP A 38 -23.94 26.30 7.29
N GLY A 39 -22.75 26.49 7.86
CA GLY A 39 -22.53 27.16 9.14
C GLY A 39 -22.94 26.37 10.38
N LYS A 40 -23.25 25.06 10.24
CA LYS A 40 -23.60 24.17 11.34
C LYS A 40 -22.61 23.03 11.46
N THR A 41 -22.30 22.65 12.71
CA THR A 41 -21.55 21.43 13.01
C THR A 41 -22.42 20.21 12.76
N VAL A 42 -21.98 19.33 11.86
CA VAL A 42 -22.57 18.03 11.59
C VAL A 42 -21.72 16.96 12.28
N LEU A 43 -22.38 15.97 12.89
CA LEU A 43 -21.78 14.73 13.39
C LEU A 43 -22.32 13.59 12.55
N HIS A 44 -21.45 12.97 11.76
CA HIS A 44 -21.80 11.89 10.84
C HIS A 44 -21.14 10.58 11.26
N LYS A 45 -21.92 9.49 11.32
CA LYS A 45 -21.40 8.14 11.54
C LYS A 45 -21.41 7.41 10.21
N PRO A 46 -20.28 7.34 9.50
CA PRO A 46 -20.25 6.71 8.18
C PRO A 46 -20.48 5.20 8.31
N THR A 47 -21.27 4.68 7.38
CA THR A 47 -21.40 3.24 7.12
C THR A 47 -20.12 2.69 6.50
N ILE A 48 -19.93 1.36 6.56
CA ILE A 48 -18.79 0.68 5.92
C ILE A 48 -18.73 0.99 4.41
N GLN A 49 -19.90 1.11 3.78
CA GLN A 49 -20.02 1.44 2.36
C GLN A 49 -19.58 2.89 2.06
N GLU A 50 -19.89 3.85 2.94
CA GLU A 50 -19.43 5.25 2.80
C GLU A 50 -17.93 5.42 3.05
N LEU A 51 -17.30 4.49 3.78
CA LEU A 51 -15.86 4.50 4.04
C LEU A 51 -15.03 4.01 2.83
N ASP A 52 -15.68 3.40 1.84
CA ASP A 52 -15.06 2.85 0.63
C ASP A 52 -13.75 2.09 0.92
N ILE A 53 -13.82 1.17 1.88
CA ILE A 53 -12.66 0.40 2.33
C ILE A 53 -12.12 -0.42 1.16
N CYS A 54 -10.82 -0.30 0.90
CA CYS A 54 -10.09 -0.94 -0.18
C CYS A 54 -8.86 -1.71 0.33
N GLN A 55 -8.70 -1.77 1.65
CA GLN A 55 -7.58 -2.38 2.34
C GLN A 55 -7.93 -3.81 2.69
N TYR A 56 -6.99 -4.72 2.43
CA TYR A 56 -7.16 -6.14 2.63
C TYR A 56 -6.05 -6.68 3.54
N SER A 57 -6.41 -7.67 4.34
CA SER A 57 -5.47 -8.50 5.08
C SER A 57 -5.66 -9.96 4.68
N GLY A 58 -4.63 -10.78 4.80
CA GLY A 58 -4.71 -12.13 4.27
C GLY A 58 -3.49 -12.98 4.54
N LYS A 59 -3.37 -14.07 3.77
CA LYS A 59 -2.24 -15.02 3.84
C LYS A 59 -1.82 -15.45 2.44
N VAL A 60 -0.59 -15.96 2.35
CA VAL A 60 -0.11 -16.64 1.15
C VAL A 60 -0.54 -18.10 1.22
N ARG A 61 -1.29 -18.56 0.22
CA ARG A 61 -1.82 -19.92 0.18
C ARG A 61 -0.69 -20.95 0.25
N GLY A 62 -0.84 -21.94 1.13
CA GLY A 62 0.15 -23.01 1.30
C GLY A 62 1.41 -22.61 2.08
N LYS A 63 1.61 -21.33 2.44
CA LYS A 63 2.75 -20.91 3.28
C LYS A 63 2.30 -20.64 4.72
N LYS A 64 2.82 -21.46 5.65
CA LYS A 64 2.54 -21.32 7.08
C LYS A 64 3.17 -20.03 7.63
N ASP A 65 2.51 -19.43 8.63
CA ASP A 65 2.97 -18.19 9.30
C ASP A 65 3.14 -17.00 8.35
N SER A 66 2.55 -17.10 7.15
CA SER A 66 2.44 -16.02 6.18
C SER A 66 1.33 -15.05 6.57
N TRP A 67 1.51 -13.80 6.16
CA TRP A 67 0.50 -12.75 6.27
C TRP A 67 0.69 -11.74 5.15
N VAL A 68 -0.39 -11.06 4.81
CA VAL A 68 -0.45 -10.09 3.73
C VAL A 68 -1.24 -8.88 4.20
N ALA A 69 -0.79 -7.68 3.84
CA ALA A 69 -1.53 -6.44 4.01
C ALA A 69 -1.42 -5.62 2.72
N LEU A 70 -2.52 -5.45 2.00
CA LEU A 70 -2.57 -4.76 0.72
C LEU A 70 -3.64 -3.66 0.71
N SER A 71 -3.45 -2.65 -0.12
CA SER A 71 -4.45 -1.66 -0.50
C SER A 71 -4.64 -1.71 -2.01
N THR A 72 -5.91 -1.61 -2.44
CA THR A 72 -6.29 -1.51 -3.85
C THR A 72 -6.91 -0.15 -4.18
N CYS A 73 -6.75 0.88 -3.33
CA CYS A 73 -7.38 2.19 -3.54
C CYS A 73 -6.81 2.92 -4.76
N HIS A 74 -5.51 2.73 -5.04
CA HIS A 74 -4.78 3.42 -6.10
C HIS A 74 -3.72 2.45 -6.65
N GLY A 75 -4.18 1.46 -7.41
CA GLY A 75 -3.37 0.29 -7.77
C GLY A 75 -3.12 -0.62 -6.57
N VAL A 76 -2.33 -1.68 -6.78
CA VAL A 76 -1.99 -2.65 -5.72
C VAL A 76 -0.73 -2.23 -5.02
N ARG A 77 -0.83 -2.03 -3.71
CA ARG A 77 0.33 -1.71 -2.88
C ARG A 77 0.26 -2.36 -1.53
N GLY A 78 1.41 -2.67 -0.95
CA GLY A 78 1.48 -3.14 0.43
C GLY A 78 2.61 -4.14 0.65
N VAL A 79 2.38 -5.06 1.57
CA VAL A 79 3.41 -5.97 2.10
C VAL A 79 2.92 -7.42 2.05
N ILE A 80 3.83 -8.30 1.64
CA ILE A 80 3.64 -9.75 1.63
C ILE A 80 4.75 -10.36 2.48
N HIS A 81 4.38 -11.09 3.52
CA HIS A 81 5.30 -11.92 4.29
C HIS A 81 4.99 -13.38 4.02
N ASP A 82 5.92 -14.09 3.39
CA ASP A 82 5.72 -15.48 2.96
C ASP A 82 6.00 -16.52 4.07
N GLY A 83 6.26 -16.05 5.30
CA GLY A 83 6.69 -16.86 6.44
C GLY A 83 8.21 -16.84 6.65
N LYS A 84 8.99 -16.35 5.68
CA LYS A 84 10.44 -16.25 5.75
C LYS A 84 10.96 -14.87 5.37
N GLN A 85 10.41 -14.31 4.29
CA GLN A 85 10.86 -13.07 3.68
C GLN A 85 9.69 -12.09 3.58
N MET A 86 10.02 -10.82 3.81
CA MET A 86 9.10 -9.71 3.64
C MET A 86 9.38 -9.04 2.30
N ARG A 87 8.33 -8.85 1.51
CA ARG A 87 8.35 -8.20 0.20
C ARG A 87 7.35 -7.07 0.15
N TYR A 88 7.68 -6.06 -0.64
CA TYR A 88 6.82 -4.92 -0.88
C TYR A 88 6.32 -4.95 -2.32
N VAL A 89 5.07 -4.52 -2.49
CA VAL A 89 4.43 -4.35 -3.79
C VAL A 89 4.02 -2.89 -3.92
N GLU A 90 4.27 -2.29 -5.09
CA GLU A 90 3.79 -0.96 -5.45
C GLU A 90 3.43 -0.89 -6.94
N PRO A 91 2.48 -0.02 -7.33
CA PRO A 91 2.16 0.19 -8.73
C PRO A 91 3.34 0.83 -9.48
N ALA A 92 3.55 0.42 -10.72
CA ALA A 92 4.51 1.05 -11.60
C ALA A 92 3.90 2.33 -12.21
N GLN A 93 4.53 3.48 -11.96
CA GLN A 93 4.29 4.81 -12.56
C GLN A 93 2.82 5.19 -12.86
N ASP A 94 2.24 6.09 -12.06
CA ASP A 94 0.94 6.80 -12.25
C ASP A 94 -0.29 5.96 -12.65
N ASP A 95 -0.11 4.65 -12.80
CA ASP A 95 -1.12 3.71 -13.22
C ASP A 95 -1.81 3.14 -11.97
N THR A 96 -3.03 3.62 -11.76
CA THR A 96 -3.85 3.27 -10.60
C THR A 96 -4.73 2.06 -10.85
N GLU A 97 -4.67 1.43 -12.02
CA GLU A 97 -5.45 0.22 -12.27
C GLU A 97 -4.83 -0.99 -11.57
N ILE A 98 -5.68 -1.91 -11.14
CA ILE A 98 -5.26 -3.06 -10.33
C ILE A 98 -4.45 -4.04 -11.20
N GLY A 99 -4.82 -4.20 -12.48
CA GLY A 99 -4.15 -5.06 -13.45
C GLY A 99 -2.86 -4.49 -14.05
N SER A 100 -2.44 -3.30 -13.63
CA SER A 100 -1.27 -2.62 -14.17
C SER A 100 0.03 -3.25 -13.71
N LYS A 101 1.15 -2.85 -14.31
CA LYS A 101 2.46 -3.37 -13.89
C LYS A 101 2.74 -2.95 -12.44
N HIS A 102 3.40 -3.83 -11.70
CA HIS A 102 3.80 -3.57 -10.32
C HIS A 102 5.29 -3.80 -10.15
N PHE A 103 5.91 -3.08 -9.21
CA PHE A 103 7.24 -3.39 -8.72
C PHE A 103 7.14 -4.23 -7.47
N VAL A 104 7.98 -5.26 -7.41
CA VAL A 104 8.20 -6.05 -6.20
C VAL A 104 9.66 -5.94 -5.80
N TYR A 105 9.91 -5.76 -4.51
CA TYR A 105 11.26 -5.70 -3.95
C TYR A 105 11.31 -6.30 -2.55
N ASP A 106 12.47 -6.87 -2.22
CA ASP A 106 12.69 -7.49 -0.91
C ASP A 106 12.95 -6.43 0.15
N HIS A 107 12.54 -6.72 1.39
CA HIS A 107 12.87 -5.89 2.53
C HIS A 107 14.38 -5.74 2.72
N SER A 108 15.16 -6.76 2.38
CA SER A 108 16.63 -6.73 2.47
C SER A 108 17.29 -5.74 1.50
N ASP A 109 16.60 -5.36 0.41
CA ASP A 109 17.11 -4.36 -0.54
C ASP A 109 16.88 -2.92 -0.05
N LEU A 110 16.12 -2.73 1.03
CA LEU A 110 15.90 -1.43 1.63
C LEU A 110 17.12 -1.01 2.46
N THR A 111 17.81 0.03 2.00
CA THR A 111 18.84 0.70 2.78
C THR A 111 18.18 1.60 3.83
N ALA A 112 17.89 1.02 5.00
CA ALA A 112 17.31 1.76 6.10
C ALA A 112 18.40 2.50 6.89
N ASN A 113 18.49 3.82 6.73
CA ASN A 113 19.04 4.68 7.77
C ASN A 113 18.00 4.74 8.89
N PHE A 114 18.20 3.99 9.98
CA PHE A 114 17.27 3.86 11.11
C PHE A 114 17.14 5.16 11.94
N HIS A 115 16.70 6.24 11.31
CA HIS A 115 16.31 7.47 11.97
C HIS A 115 14.79 7.50 12.08
N CYS A 116 14.28 7.33 13.29
CA CYS A 116 12.90 7.71 13.60
C CYS A 116 12.91 9.19 14.02
N GLY A 117 11.98 9.98 13.50
CA GLY A 117 11.89 11.42 13.76
C GLY A 117 11.92 12.25 12.49
N PHE A 118 11.26 13.40 12.55
CA PHE A 118 11.23 14.37 11.47
C PHE A 118 12.49 15.24 11.54
N GLN A 119 13.39 15.13 10.54
CA GLN A 119 14.47 16.10 10.34
C GLN A 119 13.90 17.35 9.67
N GLY A 120 13.21 18.19 10.43
CA GLY A 120 12.51 19.34 9.84
C GLY A 120 11.85 20.30 10.83
N GLY A 121 12.47 20.62 11.96
CA GLY A 121 11.94 21.65 12.85
C GLY A 121 12.04 23.05 12.24
N VAL A 122 10.93 23.56 11.71
CA VAL A 122 10.63 24.97 11.37
C VAL A 122 11.76 25.79 10.73
N THR A 123 11.69 25.99 9.42
CA THR A 123 12.13 27.26 8.85
C THR A 123 10.98 27.88 8.10
N ASN A 124 10.35 28.88 8.71
CA ASN A 124 9.58 29.88 7.99
C ASN A 124 10.58 30.79 7.24
N ASN A 125 11.44 30.18 6.41
CA ASN A 125 12.44 30.88 5.62
C ASN A 125 11.95 30.85 4.18
N THR A 126 11.47 32.00 3.72
CA THR A 126 11.02 32.26 2.34
C THR A 126 12.15 32.23 1.31
N GLN A 127 13.35 31.82 1.72
CA GLN A 127 14.58 31.85 0.94
C GLN A 127 15.33 30.52 1.05
N TYR A 128 14.68 29.44 0.59
CA TYR A 128 15.39 28.18 0.33
C TYR A 128 16.10 28.30 -1.03
N ASP A 129 17.40 28.01 -1.09
CA ASP A 129 18.17 27.98 -2.35
C ASP A 129 17.66 26.84 -3.26
N PRO A 130 17.07 27.14 -4.43
CA PRO A 130 16.48 26.13 -5.30
C PRO A 130 17.44 25.01 -5.71
N GLU A 131 18.73 25.30 -5.86
CA GLU A 131 19.73 24.33 -6.28
C GLU A 131 20.09 23.36 -5.16
N LEU A 132 20.14 23.81 -3.91
CA LEU A 132 20.32 22.92 -2.76
C LEU A 132 19.13 21.98 -2.58
N MET A 133 17.91 22.43 -2.90
CA MET A 133 16.69 21.61 -2.73
C MET A 133 16.70 20.54 -3.79
N LYS A 134 17.02 20.95 -5.01
CA LYS A 134 17.11 20.07 -6.15
C LYS A 134 18.19 19.01 -5.95
N ARG A 135 19.35 19.39 -5.38
CA ARG A 135 20.40 18.43 -5.00
C ARG A 135 19.91 17.47 -3.92
N HIS A 136 19.33 17.97 -2.84
CA HIS A 136 18.81 17.12 -1.76
C HIS A 136 17.75 16.13 -2.26
N ILE A 137 16.78 16.60 -3.06
CA ILE A 137 15.77 15.76 -3.70
C ILE A 137 16.43 14.75 -4.65
N SER A 138 17.46 15.15 -5.41
CA SER A 138 18.18 14.26 -6.31
C SER A 138 19.01 13.21 -5.58
N GLU A 139 19.63 13.55 -4.45
CA GLU A 139 20.39 12.61 -3.63
C GLU A 139 19.43 11.59 -3.00
N GLN A 140 18.28 12.03 -2.49
CA GLN A 140 17.23 11.14 -2.01
C GLN A 140 16.64 10.25 -3.12
N SER A 141 16.50 10.76 -4.34
CA SER A 141 16.02 9.94 -5.47
C SER A 141 17.07 8.93 -5.91
N ILE A 142 18.37 9.28 -5.87
CA ILE A 142 19.48 8.37 -6.12
C ILE A 142 19.54 7.26 -5.06
N GLU A 143 19.37 7.57 -3.77
CA GLU A 143 19.29 6.54 -2.73
C GLU A 143 18.10 5.59 -2.95
N LYS A 144 16.92 6.12 -3.30
CA LYS A 144 15.74 5.31 -3.65
C LYS A 144 15.95 4.41 -4.88
N SER A 145 16.79 4.85 -5.83
CA SER A 145 17.11 4.09 -7.06
C SER A 145 18.05 2.90 -6.83
N ARG A 146 18.72 2.80 -5.67
CA ARG A 146 19.60 1.67 -5.33
C ARG A 146 18.86 0.42 -4.86
N ILE A 147 17.55 0.51 -4.65
CA ILE A 147 16.70 -0.65 -4.33
C ILE A 147 16.58 -1.50 -5.59
N ASN A 148 16.97 -2.77 -5.50
CA ASN A 148 16.70 -3.72 -6.58
C ASN A 148 15.19 -3.95 -6.65
N ARG A 149 14.55 -3.49 -7.73
CA ARG A 149 13.11 -3.69 -7.97
C ARG A 149 12.93 -4.55 -9.19
N VAL A 150 12.08 -5.55 -9.08
CA VAL A 150 11.67 -6.38 -10.20
C VAL A 150 10.33 -5.89 -10.69
N SER A 151 10.25 -5.50 -11.97
CA SER A 151 8.95 -5.25 -12.60
C SER A 151 8.29 -6.58 -12.88
N VAL A 152 7.15 -6.80 -12.24
CA VAL A 152 6.30 -7.95 -12.50
C VAL A 152 5.25 -7.52 -13.53
N PRO A 153 4.92 -8.37 -14.52
CA PRO A 153 3.77 -8.16 -15.38
C PRO A 153 2.52 -7.88 -14.54
N GLY A 154 1.55 -7.20 -15.15
CA GLY A 154 0.27 -6.94 -14.49
C GLY A 154 -0.35 -8.20 -13.91
N LEU A 155 -1.08 -8.07 -12.80
CA LEU A 155 -1.70 -9.18 -12.10
C LEU A 155 -2.45 -10.06 -13.09
N THR A 156 -1.95 -11.28 -13.27
CA THR A 156 -2.37 -12.12 -14.39
C THR A 156 -3.78 -12.67 -14.19
N ASP A 157 -4.26 -12.75 -12.95
CA ASP A 157 -5.65 -13.05 -12.64
C ASP A 157 -6.04 -12.55 -11.23
N ILE A 158 -7.04 -11.67 -11.16
CA ILE A 158 -7.75 -11.36 -9.91
C ILE A 158 -9.08 -12.08 -9.98
N TYR A 159 -9.12 -13.29 -9.43
CA TYR A 159 -10.36 -14.02 -9.30
C TYR A 159 -11.14 -13.46 -8.11
N LEU A 160 -12.19 -12.68 -8.42
CA LEU A 160 -13.24 -12.38 -7.45
C LEU A 160 -14.02 -13.68 -7.24
N LYS A 161 -13.71 -14.42 -6.17
CA LYS A 161 -14.60 -15.48 -5.71
C LYS A 161 -15.70 -14.85 -4.86
N ALA A 162 -16.91 -14.81 -5.38
CA ALA A 162 -18.11 -14.67 -4.56
C ALA A 162 -18.15 -15.86 -3.59
N SER A 163 -18.19 -15.59 -2.29
CA SER A 163 -18.33 -16.63 -1.27
C SER A 163 -19.81 -17.09 -1.23
N GLY A 164 -20.11 -18.19 -1.91
CA GLY A 164 -21.28 -19.04 -1.63
C GLY A 164 -22.51 -18.85 -2.55
N GLU A 165 -22.75 -19.85 -3.41
CA GLU A 165 -23.98 -20.66 -3.38
C GLU A 165 -23.57 -22.13 -3.17
#